data_AF-A0A0E3AZ85-F1
#
_entry.id   AF-A0A0E3AZ85-F1
#
_cell.length_a   1.000
_cell.length_b   1.000
_cell.length_c   1.000
_cell.angle_alpha   90.00
_cell.angle_beta   90.00
_cell.angle_gamma   90.00
#
_symmetry.space_group_name_H-M   'P 1'
#
loop_
_entity.id
_entity.type
_entity.pdbx_description
1 polymer ?
#
loop_
_entity_poly.entity_id
_entity_poly.type
_entity_poly.pdbx_seq_one_letter_code
_entity_poly.pdbx_strand_id
1 'polypeptide(L)'
;MRPALSTYTKKGGGRGYSVISKETLEFIQEYHSQFVDKYDHFFLSLPKRNQILRSSLSTRGLQLIVNSWGVKTCAGKLVHPHALRHTVGAKLLETSGSIAAQKVLGHSTPVTTSKFYTKPYFDGSKFLTWE
;
A
#
# COMPACT_ATOMS: atom_id res chain seq x y z
N MET A 1 9.32 12.26 -15.83
CA MET A 1 9.74 12.50 -14.42
C MET A 1 10.09 11.17 -13.77
N ARG A 2 11.14 11.11 -12.93
CA ARG A 2 11.60 9.85 -12.31
C ARG A 2 10.93 9.61 -10.94
N PRO A 3 10.40 8.42 -10.67
CA PRO A 3 9.86 8.08 -9.35
C PRO A 3 10.98 7.88 -8.32
N ALA A 4 10.64 7.99 -7.03
CA ALA A 4 11.60 7.83 -5.94
C ALA A 4 11.60 6.39 -5.41
N LEU A 5 12.79 5.90 -5.02
CA LEU A 5 12.97 4.57 -4.44
C LEU A 5 13.04 4.68 -2.92
N SER A 6 12.12 4.03 -2.23
CA SER A 6 12.09 3.93 -0.76
C SER A 6 12.57 2.56 -0.31
N THR A 7 13.43 2.52 0.70
CA THR A 7 13.83 1.28 1.37
C THR A 7 13.01 1.04 2.63
N TYR A 8 12.72 -0.21 2.97
CA TYR A 8 12.04 -0.56 4.21
C TYR A 8 12.52 -1.92 4.75
N THR A 9 12.33 -2.17 6.04
CA THR A 9 12.65 -3.47 6.66
C THR A 9 11.47 -4.42 6.49
N LYS A 10 11.71 -5.58 5.86
CA LYS A 10 10.72 -6.65 5.68
C LYS A 10 10.52 -7.43 6.97
N LYS A 11 9.43 -8.22 7.01
CA LYS A 11 9.28 -9.30 7.99
C LYS A 11 10.49 -10.23 7.88
N GLY A 12 11.16 -10.49 9.00
CA GLY A 12 12.40 -11.28 9.05
C GLY A 12 13.69 -10.47 8.89
N GLY A 13 13.64 -9.13 8.89
CA GLY A 13 14.82 -8.27 9.01
C GLY A 13 15.54 -7.94 7.69
N GLY A 14 15.18 -8.60 6.58
CA GLY A 14 15.74 -8.27 5.26
C GLY A 14 15.29 -6.90 4.74
N ARG A 15 16.05 -6.32 3.80
CA ARG A 15 15.64 -5.06 3.14
C ARG A 15 14.65 -5.29 2.00
N GLY A 16 13.72 -4.36 1.86
CA GLY A 16 12.78 -4.23 0.77
C GLY A 16 12.90 -2.88 0.09
N TYR A 17 12.41 -2.82 -1.13
CA TYR A 17 12.38 -1.63 -1.95
C TYR A 17 10.95 -1.42 -2.44
N SER A 18 10.50 -0.18 -2.40
CA SER A 18 9.22 0.24 -2.95
C SER A 18 9.42 1.49 -3.78
N VAL A 19 8.72 1.60 -4.89
CA VAL A 19 8.72 2.79 -5.71
C VAL A 19 7.54 3.65 -5.27
N ILE A 20 7.82 4.91 -4.93
CA ILE A 20 6.80 5.90 -4.58
C ILE A 20 6.74 6.96 -5.68
N SER A 21 5.53 7.41 -6.00
CA SER A 21 5.37 8.51 -6.95
C SER A 21 5.93 9.81 -6.36
N LYS A 22 6.31 10.73 -7.23
CA LYS A 22 6.78 12.06 -6.81
C LYS A 22 5.74 12.79 -5.99
N GLU A 23 4.48 12.75 -6.41
CA GLU A 23 3.34 13.32 -5.70
C GLU A 23 3.19 12.74 -4.28
N THR A 24 3.29 11.41 -4.12
CA THR A 24 3.24 10.79 -2.79
C THR A 24 4.43 11.23 -1.93
N LEU A 25 5.62 11.36 -2.51
CA LEU A 25 6.78 11.86 -1.79
C LEU A 25 6.60 13.31 -1.33
N GLU A 26 6.03 14.16 -2.18
CA GLU A 26 5.70 15.56 -1.85
C GLU A 26 4.70 15.63 -0.69
N PHE A 27 3.63 14.83 -0.70
CA PHE A 27 2.69 14.74 0.42
C PHE A 27 3.36 14.29 1.72
N ILE A 28 4.27 13.31 1.66
CA ILE A 28 5.02 12.86 2.84
C ILE A 28 5.92 13.98 3.37
N GLN A 29 6.62 14.69 2.48
CA GLN A 29 7.48 15.82 2.86
C GLN A 29 6.68 16.96 3.50
N GLU A 30 5.55 17.32 2.91
CA GLU A 30 4.64 18.33 3.46
C GLU A 30 4.13 17.91 4.84
N TYR A 31 3.68 16.67 4.99
CA TYR A 31 3.29 16.12 6.30
C TYR A 31 4.43 16.23 7.32
N HIS A 32 5.66 15.88 6.95
CA HIS A 32 6.80 15.95 7.84
C HIS A 32 7.26 17.38 8.18
N SER A 33 6.98 18.36 7.30
CA SER A 33 7.31 19.77 7.55
C SER A 33 6.57 20.39 8.74
N GLN A 34 5.47 19.75 9.18
CA GLN A 34 4.70 20.16 10.34
C GLN A 34 5.38 19.80 11.67
N PHE A 35 6.48 19.05 11.64
CA PHE A 35 7.24 18.65 12.82
C PHE A 35 8.63 19.27 12.78
N VAL A 36 9.09 19.75 13.93
CA VAL A 36 10.45 20.29 14.09
C VAL A 36 11.49 19.16 14.08
N ASP A 37 11.14 18.01 14.67
CA ASP A 37 12.02 16.86 14.77
C ASP A 37 12.01 16.00 13.51
N LYS A 38 13.13 15.33 13.25
CA LYS A 38 13.28 14.36 12.17
C LYS A 38 12.88 12.96 12.65
N TYR A 39 12.13 12.25 11.82
CA TYR A 39 11.67 10.89 12.09
C TYR A 39 11.98 9.96 10.92
N ASP A 40 12.34 8.71 11.22
CA ASP A 40 12.58 7.67 10.19
C ASP A 40 11.29 7.04 9.66
N HIS A 41 10.16 7.23 10.35
CA HIS A 41 8.87 6.64 10.00
C HIS A 41 7.98 7.65 9.26
N PHE A 42 7.33 7.20 8.18
CA PHE A 42 6.41 8.06 7.41
C PHE A 42 5.17 8.51 8.19
N PHE A 43 4.63 7.66 9.07
CA PHE A 43 3.41 7.98 9.82
C PHE A 43 3.69 7.92 11.30
N LEU A 44 3.30 8.97 12.00
CA LEU A 44 3.60 9.15 13.42
C LEU A 44 2.31 9.04 14.23
N SER A 45 2.43 8.45 15.42
CA SER A 45 1.37 8.46 16.42
C SER A 45 1.19 9.87 17.01
N LEU A 46 0.11 10.04 17.75
CA LEU A 46 0.04 11.14 18.72
C LEU A 46 1.10 10.92 19.82
N PRO A 47 1.62 12.00 20.43
CA PRO A 47 2.46 11.89 21.62
C PRO A 47 1.71 11.18 22.73
N LYS A 48 2.39 10.30 23.46
CA LYS A 48 1.79 9.61 24.61
C LYS A 48 1.75 10.54 25.82
N ARG A 49 0.99 10.15 26.85
CA ARG A 49 0.98 10.84 28.14
C ARG A 49 2.42 10.98 28.65
N ASN A 50 2.82 12.21 28.99
CA ASN A 50 4.17 12.57 29.45
C ASN A 50 5.29 12.33 28.43
N GLN A 51 5.00 12.29 27.14
CA GLN A 51 6.01 12.22 26.07
C GLN A 51 5.82 13.39 25.10
N ILE A 52 6.92 14.06 24.76
CA ILE A 52 6.95 15.13 23.75
C ILE A 52 7.14 14.50 22.36
N LEU A 53 7.98 13.46 22.28
CA LEU A 53 8.30 12.78 21.04
C LEU A 53 7.17 11.87 20.56
N ARG A 54 7.03 11.79 19.23
CA ARG A 54 6.09 10.88 18.57
C ARG A 54 6.75 9.54 18.27
N SER A 55 5.93 8.49 18.22
CA SER A 55 6.37 7.14 17.83
C SER A 55 5.78 6.73 16.50
N SER A 56 6.19 5.59 15.94
CA SER A 56 5.56 5.06 14.72
C SER A 56 4.07 4.79 14.92
N LEU A 57 3.25 5.08 13.91
CA LEU A 57 1.84 4.75 13.92
C LEU A 57 1.63 3.23 14.03
N SER A 58 0.84 2.81 15.02
CA SER A 58 0.55 1.38 15.21
C SER A 58 -0.40 0.84 14.13
N THR A 59 -0.32 -0.46 13.86
CA THR A 59 -1.26 -1.15 12.94
C THR A 59 -2.72 -0.90 13.31
N ARG A 60 -3.03 -0.97 14.62
CA ARG A 60 -4.38 -0.72 15.13
C ARG A 60 -4.81 0.74 14.91
N GLY A 61 -3.89 1.70 15.11
CA GLY A 61 -4.14 3.11 14.87
C GLY A 61 -4.41 3.40 13.39
N LEU A 62 -3.58 2.86 12.49
CA LEU A 62 -3.81 2.97 11.05
C LEU A 62 -5.15 2.37 10.64
N GLN A 63 -5.51 1.21 11.19
CA GLN A 63 -6.82 0.61 10.92
C GLN A 63 -7.98 1.49 11.43
N LEU A 64 -7.87 2.13 12.59
CA LEU A 64 -8.88 3.07 13.08
C LEU A 64 -9.07 4.26 12.14
N ILE A 65 -7.97 4.85 11.67
CA ILE A 65 -7.99 5.99 10.74
C ILE A 65 -8.67 5.60 9.44
N VAL A 66 -8.30 4.45 8.84
CA VAL A 66 -8.93 4.00 7.59
C VAL A 66 -10.41 3.67 7.80
N ASN A 67 -10.75 3.01 8.92
CA ASN A 67 -12.14 2.69 9.25
C ASN A 67 -12.99 3.96 9.44
N SER A 68 -12.41 5.05 9.96
CA SER A 68 -13.14 6.30 10.23
C SER A 68 -13.57 7.03 8.96
N TRP A 69 -13.06 6.66 7.78
CA TRP A 69 -13.56 7.18 6.50
C TRP A 69 -14.99 6.72 6.19
N GLY A 70 -15.52 5.73 6.92
CA GLY A 70 -16.90 5.26 6.75
C GLY A 70 -17.17 4.52 5.43
N VAL A 71 -16.14 4.29 4.61
CA VAL A 71 -16.24 3.59 3.33
C VAL A 71 -16.46 2.11 3.56
N LYS A 72 -17.44 1.52 2.86
CA LYS A 72 -17.74 0.09 2.92
C LYS A 72 -17.27 -0.63 1.65
N THR A 73 -16.77 -1.84 1.83
CA THR A 73 -16.49 -2.80 0.76
C THR A 73 -17.79 -3.36 0.18
N CYS A 74 -17.73 -4.03 -0.97
CA CYS A 74 -18.89 -4.70 -1.57
C CYS A 74 -19.51 -5.78 -0.65
N ALA A 75 -18.75 -6.28 0.32
CA ALA A 75 -19.23 -7.22 1.34
C ALA A 75 -19.87 -6.53 2.56
N GLY A 76 -20.12 -5.22 2.50
CA GLY A 76 -20.74 -4.44 3.58
C GLY A 76 -19.83 -4.15 4.78
N LYS A 77 -18.60 -4.65 4.80
CA LYS A 77 -17.61 -4.41 5.85
C LYS A 77 -16.89 -3.07 5.62
N LEU A 78 -16.51 -2.37 6.69
CA LEU A 78 -15.67 -1.17 6.59
C LEU A 78 -14.34 -1.49 5.89
N VAL A 79 -13.87 -0.55 5.08
CA VAL A 79 -12.54 -0.61 4.47
C VAL A 79 -11.49 -0.55 5.56
N HIS A 80 -10.41 -1.32 5.36
CA HIS A 80 -9.27 -1.45 6.27
C HIS A 80 -8.00 -1.62 5.43
N PRO A 81 -6.79 -1.46 5.99
CA PRO A 81 -5.54 -1.46 5.22
C PRO A 81 -5.35 -2.69 4.31
N HIS A 82 -5.77 -3.89 4.76
CA HIS A 82 -5.63 -5.09 3.94
C HIS A 82 -6.59 -5.13 2.74
N ALA A 83 -7.79 -4.55 2.86
CA ALA A 83 -8.71 -4.42 1.71
C ALA A 83 -8.14 -3.50 0.62
N LEU A 84 -7.48 -2.41 1.01
CA LEU A 84 -6.78 -1.54 0.07
C LEU A 84 -5.66 -2.29 -0.65
N ARG A 85 -4.86 -3.07 0.09
CA ARG A 85 -3.83 -3.94 -0.50
C ARG A 85 -4.42 -4.94 -1.49
N HIS A 86 -5.56 -5.55 -1.19
CA HIS A 86 -6.22 -6.45 -2.13
C HIS A 86 -6.67 -5.75 -3.40
N THR A 87 -7.20 -4.53 -3.27
CA THR A 87 -7.62 -3.70 -4.41
C THR A 87 -6.44 -3.40 -5.32
N VAL A 88 -5.28 -3.03 -4.74
CA VAL A 88 -4.03 -2.83 -5.48
C VAL A 88 -3.59 -4.11 -6.19
N GLY A 89 -3.60 -5.25 -5.49
CA GLY A 89 -3.21 -6.54 -6.07
C GLY A 89 -4.08 -6.98 -7.23
N ALA A 90 -5.40 -6.89 -7.08
CA ALA A 90 -6.36 -7.22 -8.13
C ALA A 90 -6.21 -6.29 -9.34
N LYS A 91 -6.11 -4.97 -9.11
CA LYS A 91 -5.97 -3.99 -10.19
C LYS A 91 -4.66 -4.17 -10.96
N LEU A 92 -3.55 -4.42 -10.27
CA LEU A 92 -2.26 -4.65 -10.93
C LEU A 92 -2.24 -5.97 -11.70
N LEU A 93 -2.84 -7.03 -11.16
CA LEU A 93 -2.95 -8.29 -11.89
C LEU A 93 -3.75 -8.10 -13.19
N GLU A 94 -4.86 -7.38 -13.13
CA GLU A 94 -5.73 -7.11 -14.28
C GLU A 94 -5.09 -6.20 -15.33
N THR A 95 -4.29 -5.22 -14.92
CA THR A 95 -3.74 -4.20 -15.84
C THR A 95 -2.31 -4.45 -16.29
N SER A 96 -1.53 -5.21 -15.53
CA SER A 96 -0.08 -5.36 -15.75
C SER A 96 0.41 -6.79 -15.51
N GLY A 97 -0.49 -7.72 -15.22
CA GLY A 97 -0.18 -9.13 -15.06
C GLY A 97 0.48 -9.49 -13.72
N SER A 98 0.73 -10.79 -13.56
CA SER A 98 1.09 -11.39 -12.27
C SER A 98 2.51 -11.05 -11.80
N ILE A 99 3.43 -10.79 -12.73
CA ILE A 99 4.81 -10.42 -12.43
C ILE A 99 4.86 -9.01 -11.82
N ALA A 100 4.18 -8.04 -12.44
CA ALA A 100 4.12 -6.67 -11.91
C ALA A 100 3.46 -6.64 -10.53
N ALA A 101 2.31 -7.31 -10.39
CA ALA A 101 1.61 -7.44 -9.11
C ALA A 101 2.48 -8.11 -8.03
N GLN A 102 3.25 -9.15 -8.39
CA GLN A 102 4.18 -9.81 -7.47
C GLN A 102 5.26 -8.86 -6.96
N LYS A 103 5.85 -8.05 -7.85
CA LYS A 103 6.91 -7.11 -7.48
C LYS A 103 6.39 -6.03 -6.52
N VAL A 104 5.21 -5.47 -6.77
CA VAL A 104 4.61 -4.44 -5.91
C VAL A 104 4.17 -5.01 -4.56
N LEU A 105 3.58 -6.20 -4.55
CA LEU A 105 3.12 -6.82 -3.30
C LEU A 105 4.26 -7.51 -2.53
N GLY A 106 5.39 -7.78 -3.17
CA GLY A 106 6.51 -8.50 -2.55
C GLY A 106 6.21 -9.97 -2.26
N HIS A 107 5.37 -10.62 -3.07
CA HIS A 107 5.13 -12.06 -2.96
C HIS A 107 6.33 -12.88 -3.45
N SER A 108 6.48 -14.12 -3.00
CA SER A 108 7.62 -14.97 -3.37
C SER A 108 7.65 -15.31 -4.87
N THR A 109 6.48 -15.57 -5.46
CA THR A 109 6.34 -15.92 -6.88
C THR A 109 5.13 -15.23 -7.53
N PRO A 110 5.16 -15.06 -8.87
CA PRO A 110 3.99 -14.60 -9.62
C PRO A 110 2.79 -15.54 -9.47
N VAL A 111 3.03 -16.86 -9.42
CA VAL A 111 1.99 -17.88 -9.24
C VAL A 111 1.25 -17.68 -7.92
N THR A 112 1.96 -17.42 -6.83
CA THR A 112 1.36 -17.10 -5.53
C THR A 112 0.42 -15.90 -5.66
N THR A 113 0.84 -14.85 -6.37
CA THR A 113 0.02 -13.64 -6.59
C THR A 113 -1.24 -13.94 -7.39
N SER A 114 -1.13 -14.65 -8.51
CA SER A 114 -2.28 -15.03 -9.34
C SER A 114 -3.29 -15.84 -8.53
N LYS A 115 -2.86 -16.83 -7.74
CA LYS A 115 -3.76 -17.65 -6.91
C LYS A 115 -4.67 -16.82 -5.99
N PHE A 116 -4.22 -15.66 -5.53
CA PHE A 116 -5.00 -14.80 -4.63
C PHE A 116 -5.95 -13.84 -5.36
N TYR A 117 -5.61 -13.40 -6.58
CA TYR A 117 -6.29 -12.27 -7.24
C TYR A 117 -6.94 -12.60 -8.59
N THR A 118 -6.73 -13.80 -9.11
CA THR A 118 -7.36 -14.22 -10.37
C THR A 118 -8.87 -14.27 -10.22
N LYS A 119 -9.56 -13.57 -11.11
CA LYS A 119 -11.03 -13.60 -11.22
C LYS A 119 -11.47 -14.95 -11.79
N PRO A 120 -12.65 -15.47 -11.42
CA PRO A 120 -13.16 -16.74 -11.94
C PRO A 120 -13.47 -16.70 -13.45
N TYR A 121 -13.69 -15.50 -14.02
CA TYR A 121 -14.03 -15.30 -15.42
C TYR A 121 -13.17 -14.19 -16.03
N PHE A 122 -12.85 -14.32 -17.31
CA PHE A 122 -12.11 -13.32 -18.09
C PHE A 122 -12.80 -13.09 -19.44
N ASP A 123 -13.11 -11.84 -19.74
CA ASP A 123 -13.75 -11.43 -20.99
C ASP A 123 -12.68 -11.11 -22.04
N GLY A 124 -12.36 -12.10 -22.87
CA GLY A 124 -11.36 -11.95 -23.93
C GLY A 124 -11.79 -11.05 -25.08
N SER A 125 -13.09 -10.81 -25.27
CA SER A 125 -13.61 -10.02 -26.40
C SER A 125 -13.10 -8.58 -26.40
N LYS A 126 -12.78 -8.04 -25.21
CA LYS A 126 -12.24 -6.69 -25.02
C LYS A 126 -10.78 -6.53 -25.44
N PHE A 127 -10.04 -7.63 -25.58
CA PHE A 127 -8.59 -7.60 -25.81
C PHE A 127 -8.19 -8.28 -27.12
N LEU A 128 -9.06 -9.12 -27.68
CA LEU A 128 -8.84 -9.77 -28.97
C LEU A 128 -9.39 -8.88 -30.08
N THR A 129 -8.69 -7.78 -30.36
CA THR A 129 -8.93 -6.93 -31.53
C THR A 129 -8.06 -7.40 -32.70
N TRP A 130 -8.67 -7.59 -33.86
CA TRP A 130 -8.00 -8.09 -35.07
C TRP A 130 -7.86 -7.01 -36.16
N GLU A 131 -8.10 -5.75 -35.78
CA GLU A 131 -7.87 -4.58 -36.62
C GLU A 131 -6.38 -4.24 -36.72
#